data_AF-A0A7X9L6S7-F1
#
_entry.id   AF-A0A7X9L6S7-F1
#
_cell.length_a   1.000
_cell.length_b   1.000
_cell.length_c   1.000
_cell.angle_alpha   90.00
_cell.angle_beta   90.00
_cell.angle_gamma   90.00
#
_symmetry.space_group_name_H-M   'P 1'
#
loop_
_entity.id
_entity.type
_entity.pdbx_description
1 polymer ?
#
loop_
_entity_poly.entity_id
_entity_poly.type
_entity_poly.pdbx_seq_one_letter_code
_entity_poly.pdbx_strand_id
1 'polypeptide(L)'
;MTSPPYQPQPEPTPPDPARPDESPSPAESPAPGDEPAREWWEEPGLPWKTKPTRADIACLSWMGFASLYGLILLPLRPLILGLAPNVLGSLGYRTGLVMTGALGSLGDPWWPLVTLLGALMSMKFDWIFWWAGKLWGHGLIEVWSGRSDRARRRNERAIAFAHKYESLAIFVTYLPIPLPSAVVYAALGAAGTKLSKFLLVGFASSLFTAGLYVYLGWTIGEPAVAVLDTYGQYLWYVSLAILAGLLVMAFRNRGGNRKPTIPGPPRV
;
A
#
# COMPACT_ATOMS: atom_id res chain seq x y z
N MET A 1 13.94 31.36 -66.14
CA MET A 1 13.42 29.99 -66.29
C MET A 1 14.29 29.30 -67.33
N THR A 2 15.29 28.56 -66.87
CA THR A 2 16.34 27.93 -67.67
C THR A 2 16.07 26.43 -67.71
N SER A 3 15.79 25.90 -68.90
CA SER A 3 15.58 24.46 -69.13
C SER A 3 16.90 23.71 -68.97
N PRO A 4 16.93 22.54 -68.29
CA PRO A 4 18.14 21.71 -68.22
C PRO A 4 18.38 20.94 -69.53
N PRO A 5 19.65 20.65 -69.89
CA PRO A 5 20.00 19.93 -71.11
C PRO A 5 19.68 18.43 -71.01
N TYR A 6 19.20 17.86 -72.13
CA TYR A 6 18.92 16.45 -72.34
C TYR A 6 20.19 15.60 -72.24
N GLN A 7 20.19 14.60 -71.35
CA GLN A 7 21.25 13.58 -71.28
C GLN A 7 20.75 12.26 -71.90
N PRO A 8 21.51 11.65 -72.82
CA PRO A 8 21.14 10.36 -73.40
C PRO A 8 21.30 9.22 -72.39
N GLN A 9 20.29 8.33 -72.33
CA GLN A 9 20.34 7.09 -71.55
C GLN A 9 21.37 6.12 -72.12
N PRO A 10 22.21 5.45 -71.29
CA PRO A 10 23.06 4.37 -71.75
C PRO A 10 22.23 3.11 -72.09
N GLU A 11 22.56 2.47 -73.21
CA GLU A 11 21.95 1.24 -73.74
C GLU A 11 22.01 0.04 -72.78
N PRO A 12 21.06 -0.91 -72.88
CA PRO A 12 21.03 -2.10 -72.04
C PRO A 12 22.16 -3.07 -72.43
N THR A 13 23.03 -3.38 -71.47
CA THR A 13 24.11 -4.38 -71.62
C THR A 13 23.53 -5.80 -71.68
N PRO A 14 24.04 -6.70 -72.55
CA PRO A 14 23.56 -8.09 -72.65
C PRO A 14 23.83 -8.90 -71.36
N PRO A 15 23.02 -9.93 -71.05
CA PRO A 15 23.21 -10.75 -69.85
C PRO A 15 24.41 -11.69 -70.01
N ASP A 16 25.35 -11.60 -69.08
CA ASP A 16 26.53 -12.48 -68.96
C ASP A 16 26.12 -13.82 -68.31
N PRO A 17 26.29 -14.98 -68.99
CA PRO A 17 25.82 -16.27 -68.48
C PRO A 17 26.95 -17.01 -67.77
N ALA A 18 27.23 -16.68 -66.50
CA ALA A 18 27.82 -17.59 -65.50
C ALA A 18 28.23 -16.85 -64.22
N ARG A 19 27.32 -16.74 -63.25
CA ARG A 19 27.71 -16.71 -61.83
C ARG A 19 26.71 -17.54 -61.02
N PRO A 20 27.18 -18.54 -60.26
CA PRO A 20 26.30 -19.43 -59.50
C PRO A 20 25.55 -18.65 -58.41
N ASP A 21 24.29 -19.03 -58.23
CA ASP A 21 23.30 -18.45 -57.32
C ASP A 21 23.86 -18.20 -55.91
N GLU A 22 24.05 -16.93 -55.56
CA GLU A 22 24.25 -16.50 -54.19
C GLU A 22 22.89 -16.60 -53.47
N SER A 23 22.61 -17.80 -52.95
CA SER A 23 21.48 -18.04 -52.05
C SER A 23 21.61 -17.11 -50.84
N PRO A 24 20.55 -16.41 -50.41
CA PRO A 24 20.62 -15.58 -49.22
C PRO A 24 20.89 -16.48 -48.02
N SER A 25 22.01 -16.22 -47.34
CA SER A 25 22.37 -16.83 -46.06
C SER A 25 21.13 -16.83 -45.14
N PRO A 26 20.70 -18.00 -44.62
CA PRO A 26 19.59 -18.04 -43.68
C PRO A 26 19.94 -17.15 -42.49
N ALA A 27 19.03 -16.21 -42.19
CA ALA A 27 19.08 -15.38 -41.02
C ALA A 27 19.57 -16.19 -39.81
N GLU A 28 20.66 -15.71 -39.22
CA GLU A 28 21.18 -16.16 -37.95
C GLU A 28 20.02 -16.14 -36.95
N SER A 29 19.45 -17.33 -36.71
CA SER A 29 18.39 -17.51 -35.74
C SER A 29 19.01 -17.21 -34.38
N PRO A 30 18.43 -16.31 -33.57
CA PRO A 30 18.99 -16.03 -32.26
C PRO A 30 19.02 -17.35 -31.48
N ALA A 31 20.20 -17.67 -30.92
CA ALA A 31 20.41 -18.87 -30.14
C ALA A 31 19.34 -18.95 -29.02
N PRO A 32 18.73 -20.13 -28.78
CA PRO A 32 17.81 -20.32 -27.68
C PRO A 32 18.62 -20.34 -26.38
N GLY A 33 18.87 -19.16 -25.82
CA GLY A 33 19.71 -19.00 -24.63
C GLY A 33 19.88 -17.57 -24.14
N ASP A 34 19.71 -16.57 -25.01
CA ASP A 34 19.81 -15.15 -24.63
C ASP A 34 18.41 -14.51 -24.46
N GLU A 35 17.55 -15.12 -23.63
CA GLU A 35 16.53 -14.28 -22.98
C GLU A 35 17.28 -13.43 -21.95
N PRO A 36 17.28 -12.08 -22.05
CA PRO A 36 17.87 -11.25 -21.01
C PRO A 36 17.25 -11.68 -19.69
N ALA A 37 18.09 -12.06 -18.72
CA ALA A 37 17.64 -12.49 -17.41
C ALA A 37 16.69 -11.41 -16.87
N ARG A 38 15.39 -11.73 -16.82
CA ARG A 38 14.36 -10.76 -16.43
C ARG A 38 14.80 -10.11 -15.13
N GLU A 39 14.97 -8.80 -15.16
CA GLU A 39 15.45 -8.11 -13.96
C GLU A 39 14.37 -8.25 -12.87
N TRP A 40 14.77 -8.36 -11.61
CA TRP A 40 13.84 -8.60 -10.48
C TRP A 40 12.69 -7.58 -10.40
N TRP A 41 12.85 -6.40 -11.03
CA TRP A 41 11.85 -5.34 -11.06
C TRP A 41 10.90 -5.42 -12.28
N GLU A 42 11.13 -6.32 -13.23
CA GLU A 42 10.29 -6.59 -14.41
C GLU A 42 9.17 -7.60 -14.13
N GLU A 43 8.98 -8.01 -12.87
CA GLU A 43 7.93 -8.96 -12.50
C GLU A 43 6.52 -8.40 -12.75
N PRO A 44 5.59 -9.19 -13.35
CA PRO A 44 4.24 -8.74 -13.72
C PRO A 44 3.36 -8.23 -12.57
N GLY A 45 3.75 -8.47 -11.31
CA GLY A 45 3.00 -8.09 -10.10
C GLY A 45 3.47 -6.79 -9.44
N LEU A 46 4.55 -6.18 -9.91
CA LEU A 46 5.09 -4.96 -9.31
C LEU A 46 4.35 -3.71 -9.80
N PRO A 47 4.21 -2.67 -8.94
CA PRO A 47 3.45 -1.47 -9.29
C PRO A 47 4.16 -0.56 -10.30
N TRP A 48 5.40 -0.86 -10.67
CA TRP A 48 6.21 -0.13 -11.66
C TRP A 48 6.56 -1.02 -12.85
N LYS A 49 6.80 -0.41 -14.02
CA LYS A 49 7.22 -1.10 -15.26
C LYS A 49 8.57 -0.62 -15.79
N THR A 50 9.19 0.31 -15.08
CA THR A 50 10.50 0.87 -15.36
C THR A 50 11.39 0.66 -14.13
N LYS A 51 12.70 0.81 -14.30
CA LYS A 51 13.67 0.68 -13.22
C LYS A 51 13.23 1.52 -12.00
N PRO A 52 13.07 0.92 -10.81
CA PRO A 52 12.50 1.59 -9.66
C PRO A 52 13.37 2.76 -9.22
N THR A 53 12.72 3.90 -8.96
CA THR A 53 13.40 5.07 -8.42
C THR A 53 13.57 4.90 -6.91
N ARG A 54 14.51 5.64 -6.31
CA ARG A 54 14.69 5.66 -4.84
C ARG A 54 13.38 5.96 -4.08
N ALA A 55 12.49 6.74 -4.67
CA ALA A 55 11.17 7.04 -4.11
C ALA A 55 10.25 5.81 -4.06
N ASP A 56 10.27 4.93 -5.06
CA ASP A 56 9.46 3.72 -5.12
C ASP A 56 9.89 2.72 -4.03
N ILE A 57 11.20 2.53 -3.89
CA ILE A 57 11.79 1.65 -2.87
C ILE A 57 11.48 2.20 -1.46
N ALA A 58 11.59 3.52 -1.27
CA ALA A 58 11.27 4.14 0.01
C ALA A 58 9.78 4.00 0.36
N CYS A 59 8.88 4.17 -0.61
CA CYS A 59 7.43 3.99 -0.41
C CYS A 59 7.10 2.55 0.00
N LEU A 60 7.64 1.56 -0.71
CA LEU A 60 7.45 0.15 -0.33
C LEU A 60 8.05 -0.19 1.03
N SER A 61 9.23 0.33 1.35
CA SER A 61 9.86 0.10 2.66
C SER A 61 8.98 0.63 3.79
N TRP A 62 8.34 1.79 3.60
CA TRP A 62 7.38 2.36 4.54
C TRP A 62 6.10 1.52 4.66
N MET A 63 5.58 1.00 3.55
CA MET A 63 4.44 0.07 3.59
C MET A 63 4.78 -1.24 4.31
N GLY A 64 5.98 -1.78 4.08
CA GLY A 64 6.50 -2.96 4.79
C GLY A 64 6.64 -2.71 6.28
N PHE A 65 7.18 -1.55 6.67
CA PHE A 65 7.28 -1.13 8.07
C PHE A 65 5.89 -1.00 8.73
N ALA A 66 4.94 -0.35 8.08
CA ALA A 66 3.57 -0.21 8.59
C ALA A 66 2.89 -1.58 8.77
N SER A 67 3.12 -2.51 7.82
CA SER A 67 2.61 -3.88 7.89
C SER A 67 3.22 -4.66 9.05
N LEU A 68 4.53 -4.58 9.23
CA LEU A 68 5.25 -5.20 10.35
C LEU A 68 4.79 -4.64 11.70
N TYR A 69 4.65 -3.31 11.81
CA TYR A 69 4.11 -2.66 12.99
C TYR A 69 2.69 -3.15 13.32
N GLY A 70 1.83 -3.27 12.30
CA GLY A 70 0.48 -3.82 12.44
C GLY A 70 0.47 -5.26 12.95
N LEU A 71 1.40 -6.08 12.45
CA LEU A 71 1.56 -7.48 12.85
C LEU A 71 2.06 -7.62 14.29
N ILE A 72 3.02 -6.79 14.71
CA ILE A 72 3.52 -6.77 16.10
C ILE A 72 2.43 -6.32 17.06
N LEU A 73 1.64 -5.31 16.68
CA LEU A 73 0.57 -4.79 17.54
C LEU A 73 -0.67 -5.67 17.58
N LEU A 74 -0.88 -6.58 16.63
CA LEU A 74 -2.04 -7.50 16.67
C LEU A 74 -2.15 -8.25 18.01
N PRO A 75 -1.12 -8.97 18.49
CA PRO A 75 -1.15 -9.62 19.81
C PRO A 75 -0.94 -8.64 20.97
N LEU A 76 -0.34 -7.46 20.73
CA LEU A 76 -0.05 -6.49 21.78
C LEU A 76 -1.27 -5.64 22.16
N ARG A 77 -2.21 -5.43 21.24
CA ARG A 77 -3.41 -4.61 21.48
C ARG A 77 -4.24 -5.08 22.67
N PRO A 78 -4.60 -6.36 22.84
CA PRO A 78 -5.38 -6.80 23.98
C PRO A 78 -4.60 -6.68 25.31
N LEU A 79 -3.27 -6.85 25.27
CA LEU A 79 -2.40 -6.64 26.45
C LEU A 79 -2.42 -5.18 26.90
N ILE A 80 -2.18 -4.25 25.97
CA ILE A 80 -2.17 -2.82 26.30
C ILE A 80 -3.58 -2.37 26.71
N LEU A 81 -4.64 -2.94 26.12
CA LEU A 81 -6.01 -2.65 26.54
C LEU A 81 -6.25 -3.02 28.01
N GLY A 82 -5.78 -4.18 28.46
CA GLY A 82 -5.95 -4.62 29.84
C GLY A 82 -5.04 -3.91 30.86
N LEU A 83 -3.85 -3.47 30.43
CA LEU A 83 -2.86 -2.87 31.34
C LEU A 83 -2.93 -1.33 31.39
N ALA A 84 -3.13 -0.68 30.24
CA ALA A 84 -3.07 0.77 30.09
C ALA A 84 -3.96 1.25 28.94
N PRO A 85 -5.28 1.35 29.14
CA PRO A 85 -6.23 1.78 28.11
C PRO A 85 -5.87 3.13 27.48
N ASN A 86 -5.33 4.06 28.28
CA ASN A 86 -4.87 5.39 27.83
C ASN A 86 -3.70 5.32 26.84
N VAL A 87 -2.80 4.35 27.00
CA VAL A 87 -1.71 4.12 26.05
C VAL A 87 -2.29 3.59 24.74
N LEU A 88 -3.24 2.68 24.81
CA LEU A 88 -3.90 2.15 23.63
C LEU A 88 -4.69 3.23 22.87
N GLY A 89 -5.40 4.09 23.60
CA GLY A 89 -6.10 5.25 23.04
C GLY A 89 -5.14 6.21 22.36
N SER A 90 -4.00 6.48 23.00
CA SER A 90 -2.94 7.35 22.46
C SER A 90 -2.32 6.80 21.18
N LEU A 91 -2.31 5.47 20.99
CA LEU A 91 -1.85 4.83 19.74
C LEU A 91 -2.85 4.92 18.57
N GLY A 92 -4.02 5.52 18.81
CA GLY A 92 -5.09 5.72 17.82
C GLY A 92 -6.05 4.54 17.69
N TYR A 93 -6.10 3.66 18.69
CA TYR A 93 -7.06 2.54 18.66
C TYR A 93 -8.40 2.95 19.24
N ARG A 94 -9.47 2.63 18.49
CA ARG A 94 -10.86 2.97 18.83
C ARG A 94 -11.28 2.44 20.22
N THR A 95 -10.92 1.21 20.55
CA THR A 95 -11.23 0.60 21.85
C THR A 95 -10.54 1.31 23.01
N GLY A 96 -9.30 1.75 22.83
CA GLY A 96 -8.58 2.55 23.82
C GLY A 96 -9.20 3.93 24.01
N LEU A 97 -9.63 4.60 22.92
CA LEU A 97 -10.30 5.90 22.98
C LEU A 97 -11.64 5.83 23.73
N VAL A 98 -12.43 4.79 23.50
CA VAL A 98 -13.66 4.54 24.27
C VAL A 98 -13.34 4.35 25.76
N MET A 99 -12.32 3.56 26.10
CA MET A 99 -11.97 3.33 27.50
C MET A 99 -11.38 4.57 28.18
N THR A 100 -10.60 5.37 27.48
CA THR A 100 -10.17 6.69 27.95
C THR A 100 -11.36 7.60 28.25
N GLY A 101 -12.42 7.55 27.43
CA GLY A 101 -13.66 8.26 27.70
C GLY A 101 -14.35 7.78 28.98
N ALA A 102 -14.44 6.47 29.17
CA ALA A 102 -15.02 5.88 30.36
C ALA A 102 -14.24 6.25 31.63
N LEU A 103 -12.90 6.18 31.59
CA LEU A 103 -12.03 6.63 32.68
C LEU A 103 -12.14 8.14 32.93
N GLY A 104 -12.27 8.94 31.86
CA GLY A 104 -12.50 10.38 31.96
C GLY A 104 -13.77 10.72 32.74
N SER A 105 -14.85 9.95 32.55
CA SER A 105 -16.09 10.12 33.34
C SER A 105 -15.91 9.87 34.84
N LEU A 106 -14.90 9.10 35.23
CA LEU A 106 -14.52 8.80 36.62
C LEU A 106 -13.50 9.81 37.18
N GLY A 107 -13.14 10.84 36.40
CA GLY A 107 -12.24 11.91 36.83
C GLY A 107 -10.79 11.78 36.35
N ASP A 108 -10.48 10.86 35.41
CA ASP A 108 -9.14 10.80 34.80
C ASP A 108 -8.86 12.07 33.99
N PRO A 109 -7.84 12.89 34.34
CA PRO A 109 -7.55 14.15 33.64
C PRO A 109 -6.89 13.97 32.27
N TRP A 110 -6.40 12.78 31.93
CA TRP A 110 -5.60 12.55 30.72
C TRP A 110 -6.43 12.44 29.43
N TRP A 111 -7.76 12.40 29.53
CA TRP A 111 -8.66 12.22 28.39
C TRP A 111 -8.45 13.21 27.22
N PRO A 112 -8.17 14.52 27.41
CA PRO A 112 -7.97 15.43 26.28
C PRO A 112 -6.66 15.14 25.56
N LEU A 113 -5.60 14.86 26.31
CA LEU A 113 -4.27 14.54 25.78
C LEU A 113 -4.32 13.23 25.00
N VAL A 114 -4.96 12.21 25.56
CA VAL A 114 -5.12 10.91 24.88
C VAL A 114 -5.97 11.04 23.63
N THR A 115 -7.02 11.87 23.64
CA THR A 115 -7.84 12.14 22.43
C THR A 115 -7.00 12.81 21.34
N LEU A 116 -6.19 13.81 21.69
CA LEU A 116 -5.32 14.51 20.75
C LEU A 116 -4.25 13.57 20.18
N LEU A 117 -3.57 12.82 21.04
CA LEU A 117 -2.55 11.85 20.63
C LEU A 117 -3.16 10.73 19.80
N GLY A 118 -4.30 10.19 20.22
CA GLY A 118 -5.02 9.16 19.48
C GLY A 118 -5.46 9.64 18.10
N ALA A 119 -5.94 10.88 17.98
CA ALA A 119 -6.27 11.48 16.70
C ALA A 119 -5.03 11.61 15.78
N LEU A 120 -3.92 12.08 16.33
CA LEU A 120 -2.65 12.22 15.61
C LEU A 120 -2.09 10.85 15.18
N MET A 121 -2.09 9.88 16.08
CA MET A 121 -1.56 8.53 15.84
C MET A 121 -2.45 7.71 14.91
N SER A 122 -3.75 7.97 14.85
CA SER A 122 -4.64 7.31 13.89
C SER A 122 -4.20 7.59 12.45
N MET A 123 -3.69 8.80 12.16
CA MET A 123 -3.25 9.22 10.82
C MET A 123 -1.82 8.76 10.45
N LYS A 124 -1.07 8.15 11.39
CA LYS A 124 0.41 7.98 11.30
C LYS A 124 0.91 7.30 10.01
N PHE A 125 0.10 6.46 9.37
CA PHE A 125 0.45 5.74 8.14
C PHE A 125 -0.42 6.11 6.93
N ASP A 126 -1.42 6.98 7.09
CA ASP A 126 -2.37 7.32 6.02
C ASP A 126 -1.66 8.00 4.84
N TRP A 127 -0.63 8.80 5.14
CA TRP A 127 0.20 9.48 4.15
C TRP A 127 0.98 8.52 3.26
N ILE A 128 1.30 7.30 3.72
CA ILE A 128 2.05 6.31 2.94
C ILE A 128 1.19 5.84 1.77
N PHE A 129 -0.09 5.55 2.02
CA PHE A 129 -1.04 5.14 0.98
C PHE A 129 -1.36 6.27 0.02
N TRP A 130 -1.47 7.50 0.53
CA TRP A 130 -1.55 8.69 -0.33
C TRP A 130 -0.31 8.84 -1.23
N TRP A 131 0.89 8.62 -0.68
CA TRP A 131 2.13 8.75 -1.44
C TRP A 131 2.28 7.65 -2.50
N ALA A 132 1.90 6.42 -2.17
CA ALA A 132 1.79 5.31 -3.11
C ALA A 132 0.86 5.65 -4.28
N GLY A 133 -0.30 6.23 -3.99
CA GLY A 133 -1.23 6.73 -4.99
C GLY A 133 -0.64 7.80 -5.89
N LYS A 134 0.12 8.74 -5.32
CA LYS A 134 0.78 9.82 -6.07
C LYS A 134 1.89 9.30 -6.99
N LEU A 135 2.66 8.30 -6.55
CA LEU A 135 3.76 7.70 -7.31
C LEU A 135 3.24 6.78 -8.43
N TRP A 136 2.33 5.86 -8.10
CA TRP A 136 1.92 4.80 -9.03
C TRP A 136 0.58 5.08 -9.73
N GLY A 137 -0.20 6.06 -9.29
CA GLY A 137 -1.54 6.33 -9.80
C GLY A 137 -1.60 6.71 -11.27
N HIS A 138 -0.60 7.45 -11.77
CA HIS A 138 -0.54 7.84 -13.19
C HIS A 138 -0.24 6.63 -14.09
N GLY A 139 0.69 5.77 -13.68
CA GLY A 139 1.00 4.52 -14.39
C GLY A 139 -0.14 3.51 -14.34
N LEU A 140 -0.88 3.43 -13.23
CA LEU A 140 -2.06 2.57 -13.12
C LEU A 140 -3.18 3.04 -14.06
N ILE A 141 -3.43 4.35 -14.13
CA ILE A 141 -4.40 4.93 -15.06
C ILE A 141 -4.03 4.62 -16.50
N GLU A 142 -2.75 4.72 -16.88
CA GLU A 142 -2.29 4.45 -18.25
C GLU A 142 -2.47 2.97 -18.63
N VAL A 143 -2.14 2.05 -17.72
CA VAL A 143 -2.36 0.60 -17.89
C VAL A 143 -3.85 0.23 -17.98
N TRP A 144 -4.71 0.93 -17.24
CA TRP A 144 -6.16 0.68 -17.24
C TRP A 144 -6.89 1.43 -18.37
N SER A 145 -6.42 2.60 -18.79
CA SER A 145 -7.01 3.42 -19.86
C SER A 145 -6.58 2.99 -21.26
N GLY A 146 -5.46 2.29 -21.40
CA GLY A 146 -5.09 1.59 -22.64
C GLY A 146 -6.12 0.55 -23.12
N ARG A 147 -7.13 0.22 -22.30
CA ARG A 147 -8.20 -0.74 -22.64
C ARG A 147 -9.40 -0.14 -23.40
N SER A 148 -9.67 1.18 -23.38
CA SER A 148 -10.66 1.85 -24.27
C SER A 148 -10.80 3.37 -24.02
N ASP A 149 -11.22 4.12 -25.05
CA ASP A 149 -11.58 5.55 -24.94
C ASP A 149 -12.71 5.86 -23.94
N ARG A 150 -13.62 4.90 -23.72
CA ARG A 150 -14.68 5.02 -22.70
C ARG A 150 -14.11 4.92 -21.28
N ALA A 151 -13.06 4.13 -21.08
CA ALA A 151 -12.36 4.03 -19.80
C ALA A 151 -11.63 5.34 -19.46
N ARG A 152 -11.02 6.00 -20.46
CA ARG A 152 -10.38 7.32 -20.29
C ARG A 152 -11.38 8.39 -19.81
N ARG A 153 -12.54 8.52 -20.47
CA ARG A 153 -13.59 9.49 -20.08
C ARG A 153 -14.20 9.19 -18.70
N ARG A 154 -14.36 7.91 -18.33
CA ARG A 154 -14.81 7.53 -16.97
C ARG A 154 -13.77 7.86 -15.92
N ASN A 155 -12.50 7.71 -16.25
CA ASN A 155 -11.41 8.04 -15.35
C ASN A 155 -11.26 9.55 -15.12
N GLU A 156 -11.36 10.36 -16.18
CA GLU A 156 -11.41 11.84 -16.06
C GLU A 156 -12.58 12.30 -15.18
N ARG A 157 -13.76 11.68 -15.33
CA ARG A 157 -14.91 11.95 -14.44
C ARG A 157 -14.64 11.49 -13.02
N ALA A 158 -14.01 10.33 -12.81
CA ALA A 158 -13.66 9.85 -11.48
C ALA A 158 -12.65 10.76 -10.78
N ILE A 159 -11.68 11.31 -11.52
CA ILE A 159 -10.72 12.30 -11.03
C ILE A 159 -11.44 13.62 -10.69
N ALA A 160 -12.35 14.10 -11.56
CA ALA A 160 -13.13 15.30 -11.28
C ALA A 160 -14.07 15.14 -10.07
N PHE A 161 -14.69 13.97 -9.91
CA PHE A 161 -15.48 13.63 -8.72
C PHE A 161 -14.61 13.52 -7.47
N ALA A 162 -13.43 12.90 -7.58
CA ALA A 162 -12.47 12.83 -6.48
C ALA A 162 -12.10 14.24 -6.02
N HIS A 163 -11.76 15.16 -6.93
CA HIS A 163 -11.47 16.57 -6.62
C HIS A 163 -12.61 17.31 -5.93
N LYS A 164 -13.85 17.07 -6.36
CA LYS A 164 -15.03 17.74 -5.79
C LYS A 164 -15.34 17.23 -4.37
N TYR A 165 -15.08 15.97 -4.10
CA TYR A 165 -15.45 15.31 -2.84
C TYR A 165 -14.24 14.85 -2.00
N GLU A 166 -13.03 15.37 -2.25
CA GLU A 166 -11.80 14.93 -1.55
C GLU A 166 -11.95 14.96 -0.03
N SER A 167 -12.44 16.08 0.51
CA SER A 167 -12.59 16.25 1.96
C SER A 167 -13.65 15.34 2.55
N LEU A 168 -14.75 15.11 1.81
CA LEU A 168 -15.83 14.22 2.23
C LEU A 168 -15.36 12.76 2.19
N ALA A 169 -14.62 12.37 1.15
CA ALA A 169 -14.03 11.05 1.04
C ALA A 169 -13.10 10.75 2.21
N ILE A 170 -12.21 11.70 2.56
CA ILE A 170 -11.34 11.60 3.74
C ILE A 170 -12.19 11.45 5.01
N PHE A 171 -13.16 12.34 5.25
CA PHE A 171 -14.01 12.29 6.44
C PHE A 171 -14.74 10.95 6.58
N VAL A 172 -15.30 10.44 5.49
CA VAL A 172 -16.03 9.16 5.45
C VAL A 172 -15.12 7.97 5.78
N THR A 173 -13.82 8.02 5.49
CA THR A 173 -12.89 6.95 5.89
C THR A 173 -12.64 6.84 7.39
N TYR A 174 -12.85 7.92 8.15
CA TYR A 174 -12.71 7.90 9.61
C TYR A 174 -13.98 7.40 10.32
N LEU A 175 -15.13 7.45 9.66
CA LEU A 175 -16.38 6.88 10.17
C LEU A 175 -16.26 5.35 10.33
N PRO A 176 -17.08 4.73 11.21
CA PRO A 176 -17.12 3.28 11.40
C PRO A 176 -17.79 2.55 10.22
N ILE A 177 -17.37 2.86 9.00
CA ILE A 177 -17.82 2.20 7.78
C ILE A 177 -16.69 1.27 7.32
N PRO A 178 -16.98 0.00 6.96
CA PRO A 178 -15.97 -0.92 6.44
C PRO A 178 -15.56 -0.51 5.03
N LEU A 179 -14.78 0.56 4.92
CA LEU A 179 -14.16 0.99 3.67
C LEU A 179 -12.67 0.63 3.69
N PRO A 180 -12.12 0.13 2.57
CA PRO A 180 -10.67 -0.01 2.42
C PRO A 180 -10.00 1.37 2.39
N SER A 181 -9.69 1.97 3.55
CA SER A 181 -9.15 3.34 3.65
C SER A 181 -7.86 3.52 2.82
N ALA A 182 -7.02 2.49 2.77
CA ALA A 182 -5.81 2.47 1.94
C ALA A 182 -6.10 2.73 0.45
N VAL A 183 -7.19 2.18 -0.08
CA VAL A 183 -7.60 2.37 -1.49
C VAL A 183 -8.09 3.80 -1.71
N VAL A 184 -8.86 4.34 -0.76
CA VAL A 184 -9.35 5.72 -0.84
C VAL A 184 -8.19 6.71 -0.81
N TYR A 185 -7.23 6.52 0.10
CA TYR A 185 -6.05 7.37 0.21
C TYR A 185 -5.17 7.29 -1.03
N ALA A 186 -4.97 6.09 -1.59
CA ALA A 186 -4.26 5.91 -2.85
C ALA A 186 -4.98 6.60 -4.02
N ALA A 187 -6.31 6.50 -4.10
CA ALA A 187 -7.09 7.20 -5.13
C ALA A 187 -6.98 8.72 -5.00
N LEU A 188 -6.99 9.25 -3.78
CA LEU A 188 -6.79 10.69 -3.50
C LEU A 188 -5.38 11.15 -3.87
N GLY A 189 -4.36 10.32 -3.61
CA GLY A 189 -2.98 10.55 -4.04
C GLY A 189 -2.86 10.58 -5.55
N ALA A 190 -3.48 9.61 -6.24
CA ALA A 190 -3.51 9.52 -7.70
C ALA A 190 -4.22 10.70 -8.35
N ALA A 191 -5.29 11.21 -7.72
CA ALA A 191 -5.98 12.42 -8.16
C ALA A 191 -5.16 13.71 -7.96
N GLY A 192 -4.01 13.66 -7.27
CA GLY A 192 -3.14 14.84 -7.11
C GLY A 192 -3.56 15.78 -5.98
N THR A 193 -4.31 15.29 -4.99
CA THR A 193 -4.61 16.05 -3.76
C THR A 193 -3.33 16.54 -3.08
N LYS A 194 -3.30 17.76 -2.53
CA LYS A 194 -2.13 18.26 -1.79
C LYS A 194 -1.97 17.52 -0.46
N LEU A 195 -0.76 17.08 -0.12
CA LEU A 195 -0.46 16.38 1.14
C LEU A 195 -0.92 17.17 2.36
N SER A 196 -0.65 18.48 2.42
CA SER A 196 -1.06 19.32 3.55
C SER A 196 -2.57 19.36 3.75
N LYS A 197 -3.34 19.40 2.65
CA LYS A 197 -4.81 19.35 2.71
C LYS A 197 -5.28 17.99 3.20
N PHE A 198 -4.69 16.91 2.68
CA PHE A 198 -4.98 15.54 3.10
C PHE A 198 -4.75 15.36 4.61
N LEU A 199 -3.60 15.78 5.12
CA LEU A 199 -3.25 15.66 6.54
C LEU A 199 -4.12 16.56 7.42
N LEU A 200 -4.44 17.78 7.01
CA LEU A 200 -5.24 18.69 7.82
C LEU A 200 -6.70 18.22 7.93
N VAL A 201 -7.30 17.82 6.81
CA VAL A 201 -8.66 17.26 6.79
C VAL A 201 -8.69 15.90 7.50
N GLY A 202 -7.65 15.08 7.29
CA GLY A 202 -7.50 13.79 7.98
C GLY A 202 -7.39 13.96 9.49
N PHE A 203 -6.56 14.89 9.96
CA PHE A 203 -6.44 15.20 11.37
C PHE A 203 -7.74 15.73 11.97
N ALA A 204 -8.43 16.67 11.30
CA ALA A 204 -9.72 17.18 11.77
C ALA A 204 -10.79 16.08 11.86
N SER A 205 -10.86 15.21 10.85
CA SER A 205 -11.79 14.07 10.80
C SER A 205 -11.46 13.04 11.88
N SER A 206 -10.17 12.76 12.06
CA SER A 206 -9.65 11.87 13.09
C SER A 206 -9.95 12.40 14.49
N LEU A 207 -9.74 13.70 14.73
CA LEU A 207 -10.02 14.35 16.00
C LEU A 207 -11.52 14.34 16.32
N PHE A 208 -12.35 14.65 15.34
CA PHE A 208 -13.81 14.56 15.47
C PHE A 208 -14.25 13.14 15.84
N THR A 209 -13.74 12.13 15.12
CA THR A 209 -14.11 10.73 15.36
C THR A 209 -13.56 10.22 16.68
N ALA A 210 -12.32 10.59 17.04
CA ALA A 210 -11.71 10.25 18.33
C ALA A 210 -12.50 10.86 19.49
N GLY A 211 -12.90 12.13 19.37
CA GLY A 211 -13.78 12.79 20.32
C GLY A 211 -15.13 12.11 20.43
N LEU A 212 -15.70 11.62 19.33
CA LEU A 212 -16.94 10.83 19.36
C LEU A 212 -16.76 9.52 20.14
N TYR A 213 -15.65 8.79 19.94
CA TYR A 213 -15.38 7.56 20.70
C TYR A 213 -15.15 7.82 22.19
N VAL A 214 -14.42 8.88 22.53
CA VAL A 214 -14.22 9.31 23.92
C VAL A 214 -15.55 9.72 24.53
N TYR A 215 -16.38 10.48 23.82
CA TYR A 215 -17.72 10.85 24.26
C TYR A 215 -18.61 9.62 24.48
N LEU A 216 -18.60 8.65 23.56
CA LEU A 216 -19.31 7.39 23.73
C LEU A 216 -18.85 6.67 25.00
N GLY A 217 -17.54 6.56 25.20
CA GLY A 217 -16.96 6.02 26.44
C GLY A 217 -17.44 6.74 27.69
N TRP A 218 -17.44 8.07 27.64
CA TRP A 218 -17.90 8.93 28.72
C TRP A 218 -19.37 8.69 29.07
N THR A 219 -20.22 8.49 28.06
CA THR A 219 -21.65 8.18 28.28
C THR A 219 -21.89 6.78 28.81
N ILE A 220 -21.02 5.82 28.49
CA ILE A 220 -21.13 4.46 29.05
C ILE A 220 -20.68 4.45 30.51
N GLY A 221 -19.60 5.16 30.83
CA GLY A 221 -19.14 5.39 32.21
C GLY A 221 -18.67 4.12 32.94
N GLU A 222 -19.04 4.02 34.23
CA GLU A 222 -18.64 2.96 35.16
C GLU A 222 -18.96 1.52 34.68
N PRO A 223 -20.10 1.22 34.03
CA PRO A 223 -20.38 -0.10 33.44
C PRO A 223 -19.31 -0.59 32.44
N ALA A 224 -18.77 0.30 31.60
CA ALA A 224 -17.72 -0.08 30.64
C ALA A 224 -16.43 -0.48 31.36
N VAL A 225 -16.08 0.26 32.41
CA VAL A 225 -14.89 0.01 33.22
C VAL A 225 -15.06 -1.27 34.02
N ALA A 226 -16.21 -1.52 34.64
CA ALA A 226 -16.50 -2.74 35.38
C ALA A 226 -16.45 -4.00 34.50
N VAL A 227 -16.98 -3.92 33.28
CA VAL A 227 -16.84 -4.99 32.28
C VAL A 227 -15.37 -5.16 31.90
N LEU A 228 -14.62 -4.08 31.66
CA LEU A 228 -13.21 -4.18 31.33
C LEU A 228 -12.36 -4.75 32.47
N ASP A 229 -12.60 -4.40 33.72
CA ASP A 229 -11.88 -4.95 34.88
C ASP A 229 -12.15 -6.45 35.03
N THR A 230 -13.42 -6.85 34.83
CA THR A 230 -13.82 -8.26 34.84
C THR A 230 -13.16 -9.04 33.70
N TYR A 231 -13.13 -8.48 32.48
CA TYR A 231 -12.49 -9.10 31.33
C TYR A 231 -10.95 -8.98 31.35
N GLY A 232 -10.38 -7.94 31.96
CA GLY A 232 -8.96 -7.65 32.03
C GLY A 232 -8.19 -8.74 32.78
N GLN A 233 -8.83 -9.33 33.80
CA GLN A 233 -8.32 -10.52 34.49
C GLN A 233 -8.23 -11.76 33.59
N TYR A 234 -8.99 -11.85 32.51
CA TYR A 234 -8.93 -12.95 31.53
C TYR A 234 -8.12 -12.61 30.28
N LEU A 235 -8.11 -11.35 29.85
CA LEU A 235 -7.45 -10.91 28.62
C LEU A 235 -5.92 -11.07 28.68
N TRP A 236 -5.31 -10.98 29.86
CA TRP A 236 -3.88 -11.26 29.99
C TRP A 236 -3.56 -12.75 29.78
N TYR A 237 -4.41 -13.68 30.25
CA TYR A 237 -4.25 -15.11 29.99
C TYR A 237 -4.43 -15.44 28.50
N VAL A 238 -5.47 -14.88 27.86
CA VAL A 238 -5.72 -15.08 26.43
C VAL A 238 -4.55 -14.54 25.59
N SER A 239 -4.03 -13.37 25.97
CA SER A 239 -2.88 -12.78 25.29
C SER A 239 -1.59 -13.57 25.51
N LEU A 240 -1.36 -14.06 26.73
CA LEU A 240 -0.23 -14.94 27.03
C LEU A 240 -0.33 -16.24 26.23
N ALA A 241 -1.53 -16.79 26.08
CA ALA A 241 -1.79 -17.98 25.28
C ALA A 241 -1.54 -17.73 23.78
N ILE A 242 -1.96 -16.59 23.24
CA ILE A 242 -1.68 -16.21 21.83
C ILE A 242 -0.19 -15.97 21.63
N LEU A 243 0.49 -15.28 22.55
CA LEU A 243 1.93 -15.03 22.48
C LEU A 243 2.72 -16.35 22.55
N ALA A 244 2.35 -17.24 23.49
CA ALA A 244 2.92 -18.58 23.59
C ALA A 244 2.65 -19.40 22.32
N GLY A 245 1.43 -19.35 21.77
CA GLY A 245 1.08 -20.01 20.51
C GLY A 245 1.91 -19.51 19.32
N LEU A 246 2.09 -18.19 19.20
CA LEU A 246 2.95 -17.57 18.19
C LEU A 246 4.42 -17.97 18.35
N LEU A 247 4.94 -18.01 19.58
CA LEU A 247 6.29 -18.48 19.86
C LEU A 247 6.45 -19.95 19.49
N VAL A 248 5.53 -20.83 19.92
CA VAL A 248 5.52 -22.26 19.58
C VAL A 248 5.46 -22.46 18.07
N MET A 249 4.63 -21.70 17.36
CA MET A 249 4.53 -21.76 15.90
C MET A 249 5.81 -21.27 15.22
N ALA A 250 6.42 -20.19 15.71
CA ALA A 250 7.69 -19.68 15.21
C ALA A 250 8.85 -20.66 15.44
N PHE A 251 8.90 -21.32 16.60
CA PHE A 251 9.88 -22.36 16.90
C PHE A 251 9.66 -23.64 16.08
N ARG A 252 8.40 -24.06 15.87
CA ARG A 252 8.06 -25.18 14.98
C ARG A 252 8.45 -24.90 13.53
N ASN A 253 8.20 -23.69 13.03
CA ASN A 253 8.54 -23.33 11.65
C ASN A 253 10.06 -23.17 11.46
N ARG A 254 10.82 -22.76 12.48
CA ARG A 254 12.29 -22.78 12.43
C ARG A 254 12.89 -24.19 12.46
N GLY A 255 12.26 -25.14 13.15
CA GLY A 255 12.68 -26.54 13.17
C GLY A 255 12.39 -27.31 11.87
N GLY A 256 11.56 -26.77 10.98
CA GLY A 256 11.14 -27.40 9.72
C GLY A 256 12.01 -27.09 8.49
N ASN A 257 12.94 -26.14 8.55
CA ASN A 257 13.86 -25.87 7.44
C ASN A 257 14.97 -26.93 7.39
N ARG A 258 14.64 -28.09 6.82
CA ARG A 258 15.63 -29.08 6.38
C ARG A 258 16.59 -28.42 5.39
N LYS A 259 17.90 -28.62 5.65
CA LYS A 259 19.03 -28.14 4.83
C LYS A 259 18.75 -28.35 3.33
N PRO A 260 19.12 -27.39 2.45
CA PRO A 260 19.05 -27.60 1.02
C PRO A 260 19.91 -28.81 0.64
N THR A 261 19.26 -29.88 0.19
CA THR A 261 19.92 -31.04 -0.42
C THR A 261 20.56 -30.56 -1.73
N ILE A 262 21.88 -30.44 -1.72
CA ILE A 262 22.68 -30.22 -2.94
C ILE A 262 22.51 -31.48 -3.81
N PRO A 263 22.02 -31.37 -5.05
CA PRO A 263 21.99 -32.51 -5.96
C PRO A 263 23.41 -32.99 -6.22
N GLY A 264 23.68 -34.28 -5.94
CA GLY A 264 24.97 -34.89 -6.26
C GLY A 264 25.21 -34.91 -7.77
N PRO A 265 26.48 -34.90 -8.22
CA PRO A 265 26.79 -34.86 -9.64
C PRO A 265 26.25 -36.10 -10.37
N PRO A 266 25.88 -35.95 -11.66
CA PRO A 266 25.34 -37.05 -12.46
C PRO A 266 26.32 -38.21 -12.53
N ARG A 267 25.83 -39.42 -12.29
CA ARG A 267 26.61 -40.64 -12.48
C ARG A 267 26.79 -40.88 -13.98
N VAL A 268 28.03 -41.20 -14.32
CA VAL A 268 28.60 -41.47 -15.65
C VAL A 268 27.75 -42.44 -16.47
#